data_AF-A0A3B0M6K1-F1
#
_entry.id   AF-A0A3B0M6K1-F1
#
_cell.length_a   1.000
_cell.length_b   1.000
_cell.length_c   1.000
_cell.angle_alpha   90.00
_cell.angle_beta   90.00
_cell.angle_gamma   90.00
#
_symmetry.space_group_name_H-M   'P 1'
#
loop_
_entity.id
_entity.type
_entity.pdbx_description
1 polymer ?
#
loop_
_entity_poly.entity_id
_entity_poly.type
_entity_poly.pdbx_seq_one_letter_code
_entity_poly.pdbx_strand_id
1 'polypeptide(L)' 'MYTVIGKANSRATRVLWVLEELGLDYDHVPAAPQSEGVVSFNPAGKVPV' A
#
# COMPACT_ATOMS: atom_id res chain seq x y z
N MET A 1 -4.30 9.81 -9.19
CA MET A 1 -3.47 8.63 -9.47
C MET A 1 -2.79 8.25 -8.18
N TYR A 2 -3.26 7.17 -7.55
CA TYR A 2 -2.74 6.72 -6.25
C TYR A 2 -1.68 5.65 -6.45
N THR A 3 -0.76 5.52 -5.51
CA THR A 3 0.13 4.35 -5.41
C THR A 3 -0.08 3.75 -4.04
N VAL A 4 -0.37 2.45 -3.99
CA VAL A 4 -0.55 1.72 -2.73
C VAL A 4 0.65 0.84 -2.49
N ILE A 5 1.39 1.11 -1.41
CA ILE A 5 2.56 0.32 -1.03
C ILE A 5 2.19 -0.64 0.10
N GLY A 6 2.19 -1.94 -0.20
CA GLY A 6 1.97 -3.00 0.79
C GLY A 6 1.40 -4.28 0.20
N LYS A 7 1.78 -5.43 0.78
CA LYS A 7 1.24 -6.73 0.34
C LYS A 7 -0.28 -6.83 0.56
N ALA A 8 -0.98 -7.47 -0.37
CA ALA A 8 -2.42 -7.73 -0.30
C ALA A 8 -2.84 -8.73 0.81
N ASN A 9 -1.89 -9.36 1.51
CA ASN A 9 -2.14 -10.17 2.71
C ASN A 9 -1.86 -9.39 4.02
N SER A 10 -1.86 -8.06 3.96
CA SER A 10 -1.61 -7.16 5.09
C SER A 10 -2.80 -6.21 5.30
N ARG A 11 -2.62 -5.13 6.06
CA ARG A 11 -3.67 -4.11 6.19
C ARG A 11 -3.91 -3.30 4.90
N ALA A 12 -3.01 -3.41 3.91
CA ALA A 12 -3.15 -2.73 2.62
C ALA A 12 -4.38 -3.19 1.82
N THR A 13 -4.87 -4.42 2.03
CA THR A 13 -6.05 -4.97 1.35
C THR A 13 -7.28 -4.08 1.48
N ARG A 14 -7.45 -3.39 2.61
CA ARG A 14 -8.61 -2.50 2.81
C ARG A 14 -8.56 -1.29 1.89
N VAL A 15 -7.37 -0.74 1.65
CA VAL A 15 -7.17 0.39 0.74
C VAL A 15 -7.37 -0.06 -0.70
N LEU A 16 -6.75 -1.18 -1.08
CA LEU A 16 -6.92 -1.78 -2.41
C LEU A 16 -8.40 -2.02 -2.71
N TRP A 17 -9.12 -2.66 -1.79
CA TRP A 17 -10.54 -2.93 -1.98
C TRP A 17 -11.37 -1.65 -2.16
N VAL A 18 -11.19 -0.63 -1.31
CA VAL A 18 -11.95 0.61 -1.43
C VAL A 18 -11.64 1.34 -2.75
N LEU A 19 -10.40 1.30 -3.24
CA LEU A 19 -10.06 1.92 -4.53
C LEU A 19 -10.76 1.21 -5.70
N GLU A 20 -10.84 -0.12 -5.67
CA GLU A 20 -11.61 -0.90 -6.64
C GLU A 20 -13.11 -0.55 -6.58
N GLU A 21 -13.72 -0.52 -5.39
CA GLU A 21 -15.15 -0.20 -5.23
C GLU A 21 -15.50 1.22 -5.69
N LEU A 22 -14.57 2.15 -5.53
CA LEU A 22 -14.73 3.54 -5.98
C LEU A 22 -14.37 3.73 -7.46
N GLY A 23 -13.86 2.70 -8.14
CA GLY A 23 -13.42 2.78 -9.55
C GLY A 23 -12.28 3.79 -9.76
N LEU A 24 -11.39 3.95 -8.78
CA LEU A 24 -10.28 4.90 -8.84
C LEU A 24 -9.01 4.24 -9.36
N ASP A 25 -8.31 4.90 -10.29
CA ASP A 25 -7.04 4.40 -10.80
C ASP A 25 -5.92 4.45 -9.75
N TYR A 26 -5.21 3.33 -9.62
CA TYR A 26 -4.06 3.21 -8.73
C TYR A 26 -3.01 2.22 -9.24
N ASP A 27 -1.76 2.43 -8.81
CA ASP A 27 -0.66 1.49 -8.95
C ASP A 27 -0.47 0.68 -7.66
N HIS A 28 -0.30 -0.63 -7.76
CA HIS A 28 -0.04 -1.50 -6.61
C HIS A 28 1.42 -1.93 -6.53
N VAL A 29 2.10 -1.58 -5.44
CA VAL A 29 3.47 -2.03 -5.15
C VAL A 29 3.45 -2.95 -3.92
N PRO A 30 3.62 -4.29 -4.08
CA PRO A 30 3.49 -5.25 -3.00
C PRO A 30 4.73 -5.36 -2.09
N ALA A 31 5.17 -4.24 -1.52
CA ALA A 31 6.32 -4.20 -0.61
C ALA A 31 6.00 -4.80 0.78
N ALA A 32 7.00 -5.43 1.40
CA ALA A 32 6.89 -5.93 2.77
C ALA A 32 7.05 -4.78 3.79
N PRO A 33 6.45 -4.88 4.99
CA PRO A 33 6.76 -3.98 6.10
C PRO A 33 8.27 -3.92 6.37
N GLN A 34 8.75 -2.78 6.84
CA GLN A 34 10.17 -2.51 7.17
C GLN A 34 11.15 -2.58 5.99
N SER A 35 10.69 -2.79 4.75
CA SER A 35 11.57 -2.74 3.58
C SER A 35 12.02 -1.30 3.28
N GLU A 36 13.15 -1.16 2.59
CA GLU A 36 13.77 0.14 2.28
C GLU A 36 12.78 1.12 1.62
N GLY A 37 12.00 0.64 0.64
CA GLY A 37 10.98 1.43 -0.03
C GLY A 37 9.72 1.73 0.78
N VAL A 38 9.55 1.14 1.97
CA VAL A 38 8.45 1.48 2.91
C VAL A 38 8.96 2.45 3.97
N VAL A 39 10.16 2.23 4.49
CA VAL A 39 10.77 3.08 5.53
C VAL A 39 11.03 4.49 5.02
N SER A 40 11.31 4.64 3.72
CA SER A 40 11.46 5.94 3.06
C SER A 40 10.20 6.81 3.13
N PHE A 41 9.01 6.21 3.11
CA PHE A 41 7.72 6.93 3.19
C PHE A 41 7.13 6.94 4.60
N ASN A 42 7.41 5.90 5.39
CA ASN A 42 6.94 5.77 6.75
C ASN A 42 8.07 5.22 7.64
N PRO A 43 8.74 6.06 8.44
CA PRO A 43 9.84 5.63 9.31
C PRO A 43 9.48 4.51 10.29
N ALA A 44 8.19 4.32 10.61
CA ALA A 44 7.73 3.18 11.41
C ALA A 44 7.74 1.84 10.65
N GLY A 45 8.02 1.86 9.34
CA GLY A 45 8.06 0.71 8.43
C GLY A 45 6.72 -0.01 8.27
N LYS A 46 5.59 0.66 8.57
CA LYS A 46 4.25 0.06 8.51
C LYS A 46 3.62 0.31 7.15
N VAL A 47 2.95 -0.72 6.62
CA VAL A 47 2.05 -0.63 5.45
C VAL A 47 0.58 -0.65 5.91
N PRO A 48 -0.37 -0.11 5.11
CA PRO A 48 -0.18 0.58 3.82
C PRO A 48 0.49 1.95 3.97
N VAL A 49 1.20 2.38 2.92
CA VAL A 49 1.69 3.76 2.71
C VAL A 49 1.33 4.21 1.31
#